data_AF-A0A943RRK8-F1
#
_entry.id   AF-A0A943RRK8-F1
#
_cell.length_a   1.000
_cell.length_b   1.000
_cell.length_c   1.000
_cell.angle_alpha   90.00
_cell.angle_beta   90.00
_cell.angle_gamma   90.00
#
_symmetry.space_group_name_H-M   'P 1'
#
loop_
_entity.id
_entity.type
_entity.pdbx_description
1 polymer ?
#
loop_
_entity_poly.entity_id
_entity_poly.type
_entity_poly.pdbx_seq_one_letter_code
_entity_poly.pdbx_strand_id
1 'polypeptide(L)'
;MGPNLWVNVEEIAAVILFGVGFTTLLLHKNMIKKIIGLNIMDTSVYLFLAAMGYVDGRVAPIVVNGDTSVERYINPIPSGLVLTGIVVSVSVTALMLALTIRLYRRYHSLDLDEILIRMQKEELK
;
A
#
# COMPACT_ATOMS: atom_id res chain seq x y z
N MET A 1 -2.07 32.30 -7.68
CA MET A 1 -2.64 31.07 -7.06
C MET A 1 -3.21 30.23 -8.20
N GLY A 2 -2.55 29.12 -8.53
CA GLY A 2 -2.72 28.34 -9.77
C GLY A 2 -1.46 28.50 -10.65
N PRO A 3 -0.71 27.43 -11.02
CA PRO A 3 -1.13 26.06 -11.33
C PRO A 3 -0.36 24.98 -10.51
N ASN A 4 -0.54 24.93 -9.18
CA ASN A 4 0.17 23.96 -8.33
C ASN A 4 -0.24 22.49 -8.58
N LEU A 5 -1.40 22.27 -9.24
CA LEU A 5 -1.88 20.94 -9.63
C LEU A 5 -0.96 20.24 -10.63
N TRP A 6 -0.35 21.00 -11.55
CA TRP A 6 0.54 20.44 -12.57
C TRP A 6 1.96 20.18 -12.05
N VAL A 7 2.31 20.80 -10.92
CA VAL A 7 3.59 20.59 -10.25
C VAL A 7 3.54 19.36 -9.34
N ASN A 8 2.39 19.08 -8.72
CA ASN A 8 2.24 18.00 -7.72
C ASN A 8 1.32 16.87 -8.24
N VAL A 9 1.54 16.43 -9.49
CA VAL A 9 0.68 15.43 -10.12
C VAL A 9 0.84 14.07 -9.43
N GLU A 10 2.06 13.73 -8.98
CA GLU A 10 2.35 12.44 -8.34
C GLU A 10 1.66 12.32 -6.98
N GLU A 11 1.69 13.38 -6.18
CA GLU A 11 1.06 13.42 -4.86
C GLU A 11 -0.46 13.34 -4.98
N ILE A 12 -1.05 14.03 -5.96
CA ILE A 12 -2.49 13.99 -6.20
C ILE A 12 -2.91 12.60 -6.68
N ALA A 13 -2.15 12.00 -7.60
CA ALA A 13 -2.38 10.64 -8.04
C ALA A 13 -2.30 9.65 -6.87
N ALA A 14 -1.32 9.80 -5.98
CA ALA A 14 -1.18 8.99 -4.78
C ALA A 14 -2.39 9.14 -3.84
N VAL A 15 -2.87 10.36 -3.57
CA VAL A 15 -4.05 10.59 -2.72
C VAL A 15 -5.32 9.99 -3.32
N ILE A 16 -5.51 10.11 -4.64
CA ILE A 16 -6.64 9.49 -5.34
C ILE A 16 -6.56 7.96 -5.24
N LEU A 17 -5.37 7.38 -5.48
CA LEU A 17 -5.15 5.94 -5.40
C LEU A 17 -5.38 5.41 -3.98
N PHE A 18 -4.97 6.17 -2.96
CA PHE A 18 -5.26 5.87 -1.55
C PHE A 18 -6.77 5.83 -1.31
N GLY A 19 -7.50 6.82 -1.81
CA GLY A 19 -8.97 6.86 -1.74
C GLY A 19 -9.62 5.63 -2.36
N VAL A 20 -9.18 5.21 -3.56
CA VAL A 20 -9.69 4.01 -4.24
C VAL A 20 -9.43 2.74 -3.42
N GLY A 21 -8.21 2.57 -2.90
CA GLY A 21 -7.86 1.44 -2.05
C GLY A 21 -8.68 1.41 -0.76
N PHE A 22 -8.84 2.57 -0.10
CA PHE A 22 -9.60 2.73 1.14
C PHE A 22 -11.09 2.43 0.96
N THR A 23 -11.71 2.97 -0.09
CA THR A 23 -13.11 2.65 -0.43
C THR A 23 -13.29 1.17 -0.74
N THR A 24 -12.33 0.56 -1.47
CA THR A 24 -12.37 -0.87 -1.78
C THR A 24 -12.30 -1.73 -0.53
N LEU A 25 -11.41 -1.38 0.40
CA LEU A 25 -11.22 -2.08 1.67
C LEU A 25 -12.47 -2.02 2.56
N LEU A 26 -13.08 -0.85 2.70
CA LEU A 26 -14.25 -0.67 3.58
C LEU A 26 -15.53 -1.25 3.00
N LEU A 27 -15.83 -1.00 1.72
CA LEU A 27 -17.15 -1.29 1.16
C LEU A 27 -17.33 -2.73 0.68
N HIS A 28 -16.27 -3.44 0.30
CA HIS A 28 -16.40 -4.80 -0.20
C HIS A 28 -16.51 -5.82 0.95
N LYS A 29 -17.42 -6.78 0.80
CA LYS A 29 -17.58 -7.91 1.74
C LYS A 29 -16.63 -9.08 1.48
N ASN A 30 -16.21 -9.24 0.23
CA ASN A 30 -15.31 -10.30 -0.18
C ASN A 30 -13.90 -10.07 0.36
N MET A 31 -13.36 -11.05 1.09
CA MET A 31 -12.05 -10.97 1.74
C MET A 31 -10.89 -10.72 0.76
N ILE A 32 -10.92 -11.31 -0.44
CA ILE A 32 -9.87 -11.09 -1.45
C ILE A 32 -9.89 -9.65 -1.95
N LYS A 33 -11.08 -9.08 -2.16
CA LYS A 33 -11.22 -7.67 -2.56
C LYS A 33 -10.72 -6.72 -1.47
N LYS A 34 -10.96 -7.05 -0.19
CA LYS A 34 -10.40 -6.29 0.94
C LYS A 34 -8.87 -6.31 0.92
N ILE A 35 -8.25 -7.47 0.72
CA ILE A 35 -6.78 -7.61 0.62
C ILE A 35 -6.24 -6.78 -0.54
N ILE A 36 -6.88 -6.81 -1.72
CA ILE A 36 -6.49 -5.99 -2.87
C ILE A 36 -6.61 -4.50 -2.54
N GLY A 37 -7.70 -4.08 -1.88
CA GLY A 37 -7.89 -2.70 -1.42
C GLY A 37 -6.75 -2.23 -0.52
N LEU A 38 -6.32 -3.06 0.43
CA LEU A 38 -5.18 -2.75 1.30
C LEU A 38 -3.86 -2.62 0.51
N ASN A 39 -3.60 -3.52 -0.43
CA ASN A 39 -2.40 -3.46 -1.28
C ASN A 39 -2.35 -2.19 -2.15
N ILE A 40 -3.50 -1.75 -2.65
CA ILE A 40 -3.61 -0.48 -3.40
C ILE A 40 -3.32 0.71 -2.47
N MET A 41 -3.83 0.70 -1.23
CA MET A 41 -3.49 1.72 -0.24
C MET A 41 -1.99 1.75 0.06
N ASP A 42 -1.36 0.61 0.31
CA ASP A 42 0.08 0.55 0.59
C ASP A 42 0.90 1.13 -0.58
N THR A 43 0.56 0.73 -1.82
CA THR A 43 1.21 1.23 -3.03
C THR A 43 1.07 2.75 -3.16
N SER A 44 -0.10 3.30 -2.82
CA SER A 44 -0.32 4.75 -2.87
C SER A 44 0.52 5.52 -1.83
N VAL A 45 0.72 4.97 -0.63
CA VAL A 45 1.60 5.56 0.38
C VAL A 45 3.05 5.52 -0.09
N TYR A 46 3.47 4.44 -0.73
CA TYR A 46 4.83 4.34 -1.28
C TYR A 46 5.08 5.33 -2.41
N LEU A 47 4.10 5.50 -3.30
CA LEU A 47 4.16 6.51 -4.36
C LEU A 47 4.27 7.93 -3.76
N PHE A 48 3.45 8.24 -2.76
CA PHE A 48 3.49 9.54 -2.08
C PHE A 48 4.86 9.82 -1.43
N LEU A 49 5.43 8.84 -0.73
CA LEU A 49 6.74 8.97 -0.11
C LEU A 49 7.85 9.11 -1.15
N ALA A 50 7.78 8.35 -2.26
CA ALA A 50 8.77 8.44 -3.33
C ALA A 50 8.74 9.82 -4.00
N ALA A 51 7.56 10.36 -4.30
CA ALA A 51 7.38 11.70 -4.86
C ALA A 51 8.01 12.79 -3.96
N MET A 52 7.79 12.72 -2.64
CA MET A 52 8.39 13.65 -1.67
C MET A 52 9.94 13.59 -1.61
N GLY A 53 10.54 12.48 -2.02
CA GLY A 53 12.00 12.32 -2.08
C GLY A 53 12.63 12.72 -3.41
N TYR A 54 11.80 12.93 -4.43
CA TYR A 54 12.23 13.26 -5.78
C TYR A 54 12.65 14.74 -5.88
N VAL A 55 13.73 14.98 -6.61
CA VAL A 55 14.21 16.34 -6.91
C VAL A 55 14.64 16.37 -8.37
N ASP A 56 14.06 17.31 -9.12
CA ASP A 56 14.34 17.47 -10.54
C ASP A 56 15.84 17.62 -10.83
N GLY A 57 16.30 16.90 -11.85
CA GLY A 57 17.69 16.97 -12.32
C GLY A 57 18.72 16.23 -11.47
N ARG A 58 18.30 15.54 -10.39
CA ARG A 58 19.19 14.73 -9.53
C ARG A 58 19.12 13.24 -9.87
N VAL A 59 20.19 12.51 -9.59
CA VAL A 59 20.32 11.07 -9.84
C VAL A 59 20.09 10.24 -8.57
N ALA A 60 19.87 8.94 -8.74
CA ALA A 60 19.72 8.00 -7.63
C ALA A 60 20.92 8.08 -6.66
N PRO A 61 20.72 7.95 -5.33
CA PRO A 61 21.73 8.18 -4.31
C PRO A 61 22.72 7.02 -4.21
N ILE A 62 23.44 6.78 -5.30
CA ILE A 62 24.43 5.72 -5.48
C ILE A 62 25.72 6.42 -5.90
N VAL A 63 26.75 6.31 -5.07
CA VAL A 63 28.05 6.92 -5.37
C VAL A 63 28.70 6.18 -6.54
N VAL A 64 28.87 6.89 -7.66
CA VAL A 64 29.57 6.38 -8.85
C VAL A 64 30.84 7.20 -9.05
N ASN A 65 31.97 6.53 -9.30
CA ASN A 65 33.28 7.17 -9.55
C ASN A 65 33.82 8.06 -8.42
N GLY A 66 33.40 7.84 -7.17
CA GLY A 66 33.90 8.60 -6.01
C GLY A 66 33.39 10.04 -5.91
N ASP A 67 32.40 10.42 -6.71
CA ASP A 67 31.74 11.73 -6.64
C ASP A 67 30.81 11.80 -5.42
N THR A 68 31.26 12.51 -4.37
CA THR A 68 30.54 12.69 -3.10
C THR A 68 29.70 13.98 -3.07
N SER A 69 29.49 14.63 -4.21
CA SER A 69 28.69 15.87 -4.28
C SER A 69 27.22 15.61 -3.91
N VAL A 70 26.79 16.13 -2.76
CA VAL A 70 25.43 15.94 -2.22
C VAL A 70 24.36 16.54 -3.15
N GLU A 71 24.70 17.58 -3.90
CA GLU A 71 23.78 18.32 -4.78
C GLU A 71 23.30 17.51 -5.99
N ARG A 72 24.02 16.44 -6.35
CA ARG A 72 23.72 15.62 -7.52
C ARG A 72 22.68 14.54 -7.23
N TYR A 73 22.40 14.23 -5.96
CA TYR A 73 21.60 13.06 -5.56
C TYR A 73 20.22 13.43 -5.00
N ILE A 74 19.22 12.60 -5.29
CA ILE A 74 17.89 12.71 -4.66
C ILE A 74 17.97 12.36 -3.16
N ASN A 75 16.92 12.67 -2.40
CA ASN A 75 16.89 12.35 -0.97
C ASN A 75 16.81 10.83 -0.75
N PRO A 76 17.80 10.20 -0.09
CA PRO A 76 17.78 8.75 0.13
C PRO A 76 16.77 8.33 1.21
N ILE A 77 16.34 9.23 2.09
CA ILE A 77 15.50 8.89 3.26
C ILE A 77 14.17 8.27 2.81
N PRO A 78 13.38 8.88 1.89
CA PRO A 78 12.11 8.29 1.49
C PRO A 78 12.27 6.96 0.74
N SER A 79 13.30 6.81 -0.09
CA SER A 79 13.58 5.54 -0.78
C SER A 79 13.85 4.38 0.19
N GLY A 80 14.57 4.64 1.29
CA GLY A 80 14.81 3.66 2.34
C GLY A 80 13.53 3.28 3.09
N LEU A 81 12.69 4.27 3.41
CA LEU A 81 11.39 4.05 4.07
C LEU A 81 10.41 3.24 3.20
N VAL A 82 10.40 3.50 1.89
CA VAL A 82 9.56 2.75 0.95
C VAL A 82 10.02 1.29 0.86
N LEU A 83 11.33 1.03 0.76
CA LEU A 83 11.85 -0.33 0.65
C LEU A 83 11.50 -1.18 1.88
N THR A 84 11.63 -0.62 3.09
CA THR A 84 11.24 -1.33 4.32
C THR A 84 9.73 -1.53 4.40
N GLY A 85 8.95 -0.51 4.00
CA GLY A 85 7.50 -0.60 3.90
C GLY A 85 7.04 -1.75 3.01
N ILE A 86 7.62 -1.90 1.81
CA ILE A 86 7.26 -2.94 0.85
C ILE A 86 7.45 -4.35 1.44
N VAL A 87 8.54 -4.60 2.17
CA VAL A 87 8.76 -5.92 2.78
C VAL A 87 7.71 -6.22 3.85
N VAL A 88 7.32 -5.21 4.63
CA VAL A 88 6.27 -5.35 5.66
C VAL A 88 4.91 -5.59 5.02
N SER A 89 4.50 -4.85 3.99
CA SER A 89 3.19 -5.04 3.34
C SER A 89 3.05 -6.39 2.65
N VAL A 90 4.11 -6.90 2.00
CA VAL A 90 4.12 -8.25 1.44
C VAL A 90 3.94 -9.30 2.54
N SER A 91 4.59 -9.12 3.69
CA SER A 91 4.45 -10.02 4.84
C SER A 91 3.04 -10.02 5.44
N VAL A 92 2.44 -8.84 5.59
CA VAL A 92 1.04 -8.68 6.06
C VAL A 92 0.07 -9.30 5.05
N THR A 93 0.28 -9.10 3.74
CA THR A 93 -0.53 -9.70 2.69
C THR A 93 -0.46 -11.23 2.72
N ALA A 94 0.73 -11.80 2.89
CA ALA A 94 0.90 -13.24 3.04
C ALA A 94 0.11 -13.79 4.24
N LEU A 95 0.16 -13.09 5.38
CA LEU A 95 -0.59 -13.45 6.58
C LEU A 95 -2.11 -13.37 6.35
N MET A 96 -2.60 -12.28 5.76
CA MET A 96 -4.03 -12.12 5.45
C MET A 96 -4.55 -13.20 4.51
N LEU A 97 -3.76 -13.56 3.48
CA LEU A 97 -4.11 -14.64 2.56
C LEU A 97 -4.12 -16.00 3.27
N ALA A 98 -3.11 -16.29 4.11
CA ALA A 98 -3.08 -17.52 4.90
C ALA A 98 -4.31 -17.65 5.82
N LEU A 99 -4.71 -16.56 6.48
CA LEU A 99 -5.92 -16.51 7.30
C LEU A 99 -7.20 -16.68 6.46
N THR A 100 -7.27 -16.03 5.30
CA THR A 100 -8.41 -16.14 4.37
C THR A 100 -8.57 -17.58 3.89
N ILE A 101 -7.47 -18.25 3.52
CA ILE A 101 -7.48 -19.67 3.13
C ILE A 101 -7.93 -20.56 4.31
N ARG A 102 -7.50 -20.25 5.54
CA ARG A 102 -7.93 -21.00 6.73
C ARG A 102 -9.43 -20.83 7.00
N LEU A 103 -9.96 -19.62 6.90
CA LEU A 103 -11.39 -19.35 7.06
C LEU A 103 -12.21 -20.01 5.96
N TYR A 104 -11.75 -19.93 4.72
CA TYR A 104 -12.41 -20.60 3.60
C TYR A 104 -12.46 -22.12 3.78
N ARG A 105 -11.40 -22.75 4.31
CA ARG A 105 -11.40 -24.19 4.60
C ARG A 105 -12.40 -24.60 5.69
N ARG A 106 -12.75 -23.71 6.60
CA ARG A 106 -13.70 -23.98 7.69
C ARG A 106 -15.14 -23.64 7.31
N TYR A 107 -15.35 -22.48 6.70
CA TYR A 107 -16.68 -21.91 6.46
C TYR A 107 -17.12 -21.97 4.99
N HIS A 108 -16.22 -22.35 4.07
CA HIS A 108 -16.48 -22.44 2.62
C HIS A 108 -17.09 -21.17 1.99
N SER A 109 -16.77 -20.01 2.55
CA SER A 109 -17.17 -18.71 2.03
C SER A 109 -15.99 -17.75 2.05
N LEU A 110 -16.01 -16.79 1.13
CA LEU A 110 -15.10 -15.64 1.08
C LEU A 110 -15.81 -14.34 1.46
N ASP A 111 -17.10 -14.41 1.78
CA ASP A 111 -17.88 -13.28 2.27
C ASP A 111 -17.72 -13.19 3.80
N LEU A 112 -17.21 -12.04 4.25
CA LEU A 112 -16.94 -11.81 5.67
C LEU A 112 -18.21 -11.86 6.52
N ASP A 113 -19.34 -11.34 6.02
CA ASP A 113 -20.61 -11.31 6.77
C ASP A 113 -21.13 -12.72 6.96
N GLU A 114 -21.03 -13.57 5.92
CA GLU A 114 -21.45 -14.96 6.00
C GLU A 114 -20.58 -15.76 6.99
N ILE A 115 -19.26 -15.54 6.97
CA ILE A 115 -18.33 -16.16 7.93
C ILE A 115 -18.71 -15.75 9.36
N LEU A 116 -18.96 -14.46 9.62
CA LEU A 116 -19.34 -13.96 10.95
C LEU A 116 -20.64 -14.57 11.46
N ILE A 117 -21.67 -14.67 10.61
CA ILE A 117 -22.94 -15.29 10.97
C ILE A 117 -22.76 -16.79 11.32
N ARG A 118 -21.93 -17.51 10.56
CA ARG A 118 -21.65 -18.93 10.81
C ARG A 118 -20.85 -19.12 12.11
N MET A 119 -19.88 -18.25 12.39
CA MET A 119 -19.11 -18.24 13.64
C MET A 119 -20.02 -18.05 14.87
N GLN A 120 -20.91 -17.05 14.85
CA GLN A 120 -21.84 -16.82 15.97
C GLN A 120 -22.76 -18.01 16.23
N LYS A 121 -23.22 -18.70 15.18
CA LYS A 121 -24.03 -19.92 15.31
C LYS A 121 -23.27 -21.11 15.91
N GLU A 122 -21.95 -21.16 15.75
CA GLU A 122 -21.11 -22.18 16.39
C GLU A 122 -20.91 -21.89 17.89
N GLU A 123 -20.79 -20.62 18.29
CA GLU A 123 -20.61 -20.23 19.70
C GLU A 123 -21.89 -20.40 20.55
N LEU A 124 -23.06 -20.34 19.91
CA LEU A 124 -24.36 -20.51 20.57
C LEU A 124 -24.78 -21.98 20.73
N LYS A 125 -23.96 -22.93 20.27
CA LYS A 125 -24.17 -24.38 20.42
C LYS A 125 -23.24 -24.96 21.47
#